data_AF-A0A3F2RWT4-F1
#
_entry.id   AF-A0A3F2RWT4-F1
#
_cell.length_a   1.000
_cell.length_b   1.000
_cell.length_c   1.000
_cell.angle_alpha   90.00
_cell.angle_beta   90.00
_cell.angle_gamma   90.00
#
_symmetry.space_group_name_H-M   'P 1'
#
loop_
_entity.id
_entity.type
_entity.pdbx_description
1 polymer ?
#
loop_
_entity_poly.entity_id
_entity_poly.type
_entity_poly.pdbx_seq_one_letter_code
_entity_poly.pdbx_strand_id
1 'polypeptide(L)'
;MPQELLGHLRWMLQKDLLKQDMFLIGPPGSSRRLLSMRFCELLNKEVEYIAISQDTTESDLKQRREIVDGAAIFTDQAPVRAAINGRVLVIDVMTHWWIKGTQLMFWRRKTWCVFILIFVSLLWVSLSRLIPDER
;
A
#
# COMPACT_ATOMS: atom_id res chain seq x y z
N MET A 1 -5.03 25.69 -12.12
CA MET A 1 -5.18 24.61 -11.12
C MET A 1 -5.99 25.15 -9.95
N PRO A 2 -7.02 24.46 -9.45
CA PRO A 2 -7.81 24.93 -8.30
C PRO A 2 -6.91 25.15 -7.07
N GLN A 3 -7.12 26.23 -6.31
CA GLN A 3 -6.25 26.59 -5.17
C GLN A 3 -6.19 25.49 -4.09
N GLU A 4 -7.30 24.77 -3.89
CA GLU A 4 -7.38 23.64 -2.96
C GLU A 4 -6.45 22.47 -3.35
N LEU A 5 -6.31 22.21 -4.65
CA LEU A 5 -5.45 21.15 -5.17
C LEU A 5 -3.98 21.36 -4.79
N LEU A 6 -3.52 22.61 -4.87
CA LEU A 6 -2.15 22.98 -4.49
C LEU A 6 -1.91 22.80 -2.98
N GLY A 7 -2.93 23.10 -2.16
CA GLY A 7 -2.88 22.85 -0.72
C GLY A 7 -2.69 21.37 -0.39
N HIS A 8 -3.43 20.49 -1.07
CA HIS A 8 -3.28 19.05 -0.91
C HIS A 8 -1.92 18.51 -1.38
N LEU A 9 -1.46 18.92 -2.56
CA LEU A 9 -0.15 18.50 -3.08
C LEU A 9 1.00 18.95 -2.15
N ARG A 10 0.93 20.17 -1.61
CA ARG A 10 1.90 20.66 -0.62
C ARG A 10 1.90 19.80 0.64
N TRP A 11 0.73 19.45 1.16
CA TRP A 11 0.61 18.58 2.33
C TRP A 11 1.17 17.18 2.05
N MET A 12 0.89 16.61 0.88
CA MET A 12 1.41 15.31 0.45
C MET A 12 2.95 15.34 0.35
N LEU A 13 3.51 16.41 -0.22
CA LEU A 13 4.96 16.59 -0.30
C LEU A 13 5.61 16.65 1.08
N GLN A 14 5.00 17.35 2.04
CA GLN A 14 5.48 17.39 3.42
C GLN A 14 5.46 16.00 4.06
N LYS A 15 4.46 15.17 3.77
CA LYS A 15 4.37 13.80 4.28
C LYS A 15 5.41 12.88 3.65
N ASP A 16 5.64 13.02 2.34
CA ASP A 16 6.66 12.28 1.62
C ASP A 16 8.07 12.56 2.13
N LEU A 17 8.40 13.84 2.39
CA LEU A 17 9.67 14.23 2.99
C LEU A 17 9.88 13.64 4.40
N LEU A 18 8.80 13.44 5.15
CA LEU A 18 8.81 12.78 6.46
C LEU A 18 8.77 11.24 6.37
N LYS A 19 8.72 10.68 5.16
CA LYS A 19 8.53 9.24 4.90
C LYS A 19 7.32 8.66 5.64
N GLN A 20 6.21 9.40 5.64
CA GLN A 20 4.95 9.00 6.28
C GLN A 20 3.93 8.55 5.25
N ASP A 21 3.15 7.52 5.61
CA ASP A 21 2.00 7.11 4.84
C ASP A 21 0.92 8.20 4.80
N MET A 22 0.19 8.25 3.68
CA MET A 22 -0.84 9.25 3.42
C MET A 22 -2.19 8.57 3.25
N PHE A 23 -3.19 9.06 3.98
CA PHE A 23 -4.58 8.62 3.82
C PHE A 23 -5.44 9.78 3.32
N LEU A 24 -5.95 9.66 2.09
CA LEU A 24 -6.74 10.71 1.44
C LEU A 24 -8.23 10.50 1.71
N ILE A 25 -8.83 11.44 2.45
CA ILE A 25 -10.27 11.46 2.76
C ILE A 25 -10.93 12.57 1.94
N GLY A 26 -12.10 12.27 1.38
CA GLY A 26 -12.83 13.20 0.54
C GLY A 26 -14.18 12.63 0.11
N PRO A 27 -14.98 13.43 -0.61
CA PRO A 27 -16.26 12.96 -1.15
C PRO A 27 -16.06 11.76 -2.08
N PRO A 28 -17.10 10.92 -2.27
CA PRO A 28 -17.05 9.82 -3.22
C PRO A 28 -16.72 10.36 -4.62
N GLY A 29 -15.85 9.66 -5.33
CA GLY A 29 -15.40 10.05 -6.67
C GLY A 29 -13.92 9.77 -6.92
N SER A 30 -13.48 10.05 -8.15
CA SER A 30 -12.12 9.80 -8.64
C SER A 30 -11.10 10.87 -8.25
N SER A 31 -11.53 11.95 -7.59
CA SER A 31 -10.68 13.11 -7.27
C SER A 31 -9.44 12.73 -6.44
N ARG A 32 -9.61 11.84 -5.44
CA ARG A 32 -8.53 11.35 -4.58
C ARG A 32 -7.52 10.51 -5.34
N ARG A 33 -8.00 9.62 -6.22
CA ARG A 33 -7.16 8.81 -7.10
C ARG A 33 -6.42 9.69 -8.11
N LEU A 34 -7.10 10.67 -8.71
CA LEU A 34 -6.45 11.60 -9.63
C LEU A 34 -5.37 12.41 -8.92
N LEU A 35 -5.65 12.89 -7.71
CA LEU A 35 -4.68 13.61 -6.89
C LEU A 35 -3.43 12.78 -6.59
N SER A 36 -3.58 11.51 -6.17
CA SER A 36 -2.43 10.65 -5.89
C SER A 36 -1.61 10.33 -7.14
N MET A 37 -2.27 10.07 -8.27
CA MET A 37 -1.59 9.84 -9.54
C MET A 37 -0.82 11.08 -10.02
N ARG A 38 -1.43 12.27 -9.95
CA ARG A 38 -0.77 13.54 -10.28
C ARG A 38 0.41 13.84 -9.37
N PHE A 39 0.30 13.56 -8.08
CA PHE A 39 1.40 13.72 -7.13
C PHE A 39 2.60 12.85 -7.53
N CYS A 40 2.37 11.58 -7.88
CA CYS A 40 3.45 10.67 -8.28
C CYS A 40 4.06 11.06 -9.64
N GLU A 41 3.23 11.48 -10.59
CA GLU A 41 3.66 12.00 -11.90
C GLU A 41 4.57 13.22 -11.74
N LEU A 42 4.21 14.17 -10.87
CA LEU A 42 5.01 15.37 -10.60
C LEU A 42 6.38 15.06 -9.97
N LEU A 43 6.45 13.99 -9.16
CA LEU A 43 7.70 13.54 -8.52
C LEU A 43 8.45 12.50 -9.35
N ASN A 44 7.95 12.17 -10.55
CA ASN A 44 8.48 11.11 -11.42
C ASN A 44 8.70 9.79 -10.67
N LYS A 45 7.75 9.42 -9.80
CA LYS A 45 7.79 8.17 -9.04
C LYS A 45 6.97 7.10 -9.74
N GLU A 46 7.56 5.91 -9.86
CA GLU A 46 6.84 4.73 -10.33
C GLU A 46 5.74 4.35 -9.32
N VAL A 47 4.56 4.00 -9.85
CA VAL A 47 3.37 3.69 -9.06
C VAL A 47 2.91 2.27 -9.34
N GLU A 48 2.65 1.54 -8.28
CA GLU A 48 1.86 0.30 -8.31
C GLU A 48 0.46 0.63 -7.82
N TYR A 49 -0.56 0.24 -8.57
CA TYR A 49 -1.96 0.51 -8.23
C TYR A 49 -2.68 -0.78 -7.88
N ILE A 50 -3.49 -0.75 -6.82
CA ILE A 50 -4.40 -1.83 -6.48
C ILE A 50 -5.75 -1.28 -6.04
N ALA A 51 -6.81 -1.86 -6.59
CA ALA A 51 -8.17 -1.62 -6.14
C ALA A 51 -8.59 -2.74 -5.19
N ILE A 52 -8.99 -2.38 -3.97
CA ILE A 52 -9.50 -3.32 -2.97
C ILE A 52 -11.02 -3.26 -2.96
N SER A 53 -11.64 -4.42 -3.13
CA SER A 53 -13.06 -4.69 -3.00
C SER A 53 -13.31 -5.75 -1.91
N GLN A 54 -14.57 -6.06 -1.64
CA GLN A 54 -14.94 -7.15 -0.73
C GLN A 54 -14.44 -8.52 -1.23
N ASP A 55 -14.26 -8.67 -2.54
CA ASP A 55 -13.80 -9.91 -3.17
C ASP A 55 -12.26 -10.00 -3.25
N THR A 56 -11.53 -8.98 -2.80
CA THR A 56 -10.06 -9.00 -2.80
C THR A 56 -9.55 -10.02 -1.79
N THR A 57 -8.77 -10.98 -2.27
CA THR A 57 -8.21 -12.07 -1.47
C THR A 57 -6.75 -11.80 -1.08
N GLU A 58 -6.23 -12.56 -0.12
CA GLU A 58 -4.81 -12.49 0.27
C GLU A 58 -3.87 -12.73 -0.92
N SER A 59 -4.26 -13.60 -1.86
CA SER A 59 -3.53 -13.91 -3.09
C SER A 59 -3.39 -12.73 -4.04
N ASP A 60 -4.23 -11.69 -3.90
CA ASP A 60 -4.14 -10.45 -4.68
C ASP A 60 -3.21 -9.41 -4.03
N LEU A 61 -2.81 -9.64 -2.78
CA LEU A 61 -1.93 -8.76 -2.01
C LEU A 61 -0.50 -9.33 -1.86
N LYS A 62 -0.37 -10.66 -1.87
CA LYS A 62 0.90 -11.40 -1.68
C LYS A 62 1.33 -12.11 -2.96
N GLN A 63 2.47 -12.78 -2.95
CA GLN A 63 2.90 -13.63 -4.07
C GLN A 63 1.86 -14.74 -4.33
N ARG A 64 1.32 -14.78 -5.55
CA ARG A 64 0.42 -15.85 -5.99
C ARG A 64 1.27 -17.00 -6.49
N ARG A 65 1.03 -18.21 -5.96
CA ARG A 65 1.63 -19.44 -6.47
C ARG A 65 0.74 -20.00 -7.57
N GLU A 66 1.29 -20.17 -8.76
CA GLU A 66 0.66 -20.79 -9.91
C GLU A 66 1.42 -22.05 -10.29
N ILE A 67 0.72 -23.08 -10.76
CA ILE A 67 1.35 -24.31 -11.25
C ILE A 67 1.23 -24.30 -12.76
N VAL A 68 2.37 -24.19 -13.44
CA VAL A 68 2.46 -24.22 -14.90
C VAL A 68 3.41 -25.36 -15.27
N ASP A 69 2.95 -26.30 -16.09
CA ASP A 69 3.71 -27.47 -16.54
C ASP A 69 4.37 -28.29 -15.40
N GLY A 70 3.66 -28.43 -14.27
CA GLY A 70 4.14 -29.17 -13.11
C GLY A 70 5.17 -28.42 -12.25
N ALA A 71 5.57 -27.20 -12.63
CA ALA A 71 6.44 -26.33 -11.85
C ALA A 71 5.63 -25.27 -11.09
N ALA A 72 6.07 -24.95 -9.87
CA ALA A 72 5.48 -23.87 -9.08
C ALA A 72 6.15 -22.53 -9.44
N ILE A 73 5.37 -21.60 -10.00
CA ILE A 73 5.78 -20.24 -10.32
C ILE A 73 5.18 -19.30 -9.26
N PHE A 74 5.97 -18.34 -8.81
CA PHE A 74 5.53 -17.31 -7.86
C PHE A 74 5.45 -15.97 -8.58
N THR A 75 4.24 -15.42 -8.67
CA THR A 75 3.96 -14.17 -9.34
C THR A 75 3.72 -13.07 -8.31
N ASP A 76 4.60 -12.07 -8.31
CA ASP A 76 4.52 -10.90 -7.43
C ASP A 76 3.31 -10.02 -7.77
N GLN A 77 2.47 -9.76 -6.77
CA GLN A 77 1.37 -8.81 -6.89
C GLN A 77 1.82 -7.37 -6.65
N ALA A 78 0.96 -6.40 -6.95
CA ALA A 78 1.27 -4.97 -6.90
C ALA A 78 1.93 -4.51 -5.57
N PRO A 79 1.44 -4.93 -4.37
CA PRO A 79 2.09 -4.54 -3.11
C PRO A 79 3.50 -5.11 -2.96
N VAL A 80 3.72 -6.35 -3.42
CA VAL A 80 5.03 -7.02 -3.35
C VAL A 80 6.02 -6.34 -4.29
N ARG A 81 5.61 -6.05 -5.54
CA ARG A 81 6.45 -5.30 -6.49
C ARG A 81 6.77 -3.90 -5.99
N ALA A 82 5.83 -3.24 -5.32
CA ALA A 82 6.08 -1.92 -4.74
C ALA A 82 7.14 -1.97 -3.64
N ALA A 83 7.04 -2.96 -2.75
CA ALA A 83 8.00 -3.16 -1.67
C ALA A 83 9.41 -3.53 -2.18
N ILE A 84 9.50 -4.41 -3.18
CA ILE A 84 10.79 -4.85 -3.76
C ILE A 84 11.47 -3.71 -4.50
N ASN A 85 10.72 -2.96 -5.33
CA ASN A 85 11.28 -1.93 -6.20
C ASN A 85 11.30 -0.53 -5.55
N GLY A 86 10.81 -0.37 -4.33
CA GLY A 86 10.71 0.93 -3.66
C GLY A 86 9.73 1.90 -4.32
N ARG A 87 8.68 1.38 -4.97
CA ARG A 87 7.66 2.17 -5.69
C ARG A 87 6.57 2.66 -4.75
N VAL A 88 5.83 3.68 -5.18
CA VAL A 88 4.67 4.16 -4.44
C VAL A 88 3.50 3.20 -4.69
N LEU A 89 2.93 2.63 -3.63
CA LEU A 89 1.72 1.83 -3.71
C LEU A 89 0.48 2.73 -3.49
N VAL A 90 -0.38 2.82 -4.50
CA VAL A 90 -1.68 3.49 -4.39
C VAL A 90 -2.77 2.43 -4.19
N ILE A 91 -3.42 2.49 -3.03
CA ILE A 91 -4.52 1.60 -2.66
C ILE A 91 -5.84 2.38 -2.78
N ASP A 92 -6.70 1.95 -3.70
CA ASP A 92 -8.05 2.50 -3.88
C ASP A 92 -9.08 1.52 -3.32
N VAL A 93 -9.80 1.90 -2.27
CA VAL A 93 -10.79 1.04 -1.64
C VAL A 93 -12.16 1.39 -2.18
N MET A 94 -12.79 0.45 -2.89
CA MET A 94 -14.11 0.63 -3.46
C MET A 94 -15.14 0.71 -2.33
N THR A 95 -15.54 1.95 -2.00
CA THR A 95 -16.50 2.23 -0.93
C THR A 95 -17.93 2.00 -1.43
N HIS A 96 -18.34 0.75 -1.63
CA HIS A 96 -19.76 0.35 -1.58
C HIS A 96 -20.08 -0.37 -0.25
N TRP A 97 -19.40 0.00 0.83
CA TRP A 97 -19.82 -0.43 2.16
C TRP A 97 -19.48 0.64 3.18
N TRP A 98 -20.48 0.98 4.01
CA TRP A 98 -20.40 1.79 5.25
C TRP A 98 -20.46 3.33 5.21
N ILE A 99 -21.45 3.93 4.56
CA ILE A 99 -22.01 5.19 5.11
C ILE A 99 -23.53 5.08 5.22
N LYS A 100 -23.98 4.17 6.07
CA LYS A 100 -25.20 4.34 6.87
C LYS A 100 -24.82 4.08 8.32
N GLY A 101 -24.33 5.10 9.01
CA GLY A 101 -24.03 5.03 10.44
C GLY A 101 -22.60 5.44 10.76
N THR A 102 -22.48 6.67 11.25
CA THR A 102 -21.31 7.29 11.86
C THR A 102 -20.52 6.32 12.77
N GLN A 103 -19.29 5.98 12.40
CA GLN A 103 -18.22 5.85 13.39
C GLN A 103 -16.90 6.44 12.88
N LEU A 104 -16.57 7.53 13.55
CA LEU A 104 -15.28 8.19 13.67
C LEU A 104 -14.15 7.16 13.83
N MET A 105 -13.29 6.97 12.83
CA MET A 105 -12.02 6.27 13.03
C MET A 105 -10.89 7.29 13.21
N PHE A 106 -10.80 7.80 14.43
CA PHE A 106 -9.66 8.54 14.95
C PHE A 106 -8.66 7.51 15.47
N TRP A 107 -7.45 7.44 14.90
CA TRP A 107 -6.39 6.63 15.51
C TRP A 107 -5.09 7.41 15.60
N ARG A 108 -4.92 8.14 16.71
CA ARG A 108 -3.65 8.71 17.15
C ARG A 108 -3.40 8.32 18.61
N ARG A 109 -2.31 7.54 18.78
CA ARG A 109 -1.48 7.32 19.97
C ARG A 109 -1.91 6.29 21.04
N LYS A 110 -0.97 5.34 21.22
CA LYS A 110 -0.57 4.58 22.41
C LYS A 110 -1.39 3.33 22.78
N THR A 111 -1.05 2.21 22.13
CA THR A 111 -0.57 0.94 22.76
C THR A 111 -0.42 -0.14 21.69
N TRP A 112 0.79 -0.35 21.18
CA TRP A 112 1.13 -1.53 20.38
C TRP A 112 2.44 -2.11 20.92
N CYS A 113 2.33 -2.84 22.04
CA CYS A 113 3.41 -3.71 22.56
C CYS A 113 3.06 -5.20 22.46
N VAL A 114 1.92 -5.61 21.88
CA VAL A 114 1.51 -7.03 21.94
C VAL A 114 1.37 -7.71 20.56
N PHE A 115 1.48 -6.99 19.44
CA PHE A 115 1.35 -7.59 18.10
C PHE A 115 2.66 -7.73 17.31
N ILE A 116 3.82 -7.64 17.99
CA ILE A 116 5.14 -7.85 17.38
C ILE A 116 5.64 -9.31 17.52
N LEU A 117 4.98 -10.18 18.29
CA LEU A 117 5.51 -11.53 18.54
C LEU A 117 5.01 -12.64 17.58
N ILE A 118 4.17 -12.35 16.59
CA ILE A 118 3.73 -13.37 15.61
C ILE A 118 4.43 -13.24 14.25
N PHE A 119 5.20 -12.17 14.01
CA PHE A 119 5.86 -11.96 12.71
C PHE A 119 7.34 -12.33 12.65
N VAL A 120 7.94 -12.84 13.74
CA VAL A 120 9.35 -13.25 13.76
C VAL A 120 9.55 -14.74 13.39
N SER A 121 8.52 -15.58 13.42
CA SER A 121 8.68 -17.02 13.09
C SER A 121 8.60 -17.35 11.59
N LEU A 122 7.99 -16.50 10.77
CA LEU A 122 7.75 -16.80 9.35
C LEU A 122 8.62 -16.01 8.37
N LEU A 123 9.23 -14.89 8.80
CA LEU A 123 10.23 -14.20 7.98
C LEU A 123 11.64 -14.81 8.10
N TRP A 124 11.95 -15.54 9.18
CA TRP A 124 13.27 -16.17 9.38
C TRP A 124 13.55 -17.34 8.43
N VAL A 125 12.49 -18.05 7.98
CA VAL A 125 12.62 -19.20 7.07
C VAL A 125 12.85 -18.77 5.62
N SER A 126 12.50 -17.53 5.25
CA SER A 126 12.70 -17.02 3.88
C SER A 126 13.91 -16.09 3.74
N LEU A 127 14.34 -15.41 4.81
CA LEU A 127 15.44 -14.45 4.76
C LEU A 127 16.85 -15.09 4.90
N SER A 128 16.94 -16.37 5.25
CA SER A 128 18.21 -17.10 5.39
C SER A 128 18.80 -17.61 4.06
N ARG A 129 18.13 -17.36 2.92
CA ARG A 129 18.62 -17.75 1.57
C ARG A 129 19.22 -16.61 0.75
N LEU A 130 19.24 -15.38 1.26
CA LEU A 130 19.64 -14.17 0.51
C LEU A 130 20.89 -13.47 1.05
N ILE A 131 21.62 -14.08 1.98
CA ILE A 131 22.92 -13.59 2.44
C ILE A 131 23.99 -14.51 1.84
N PRO A 132 24.85 -14.02 0.93
CA PRO A 132 25.98 -14.80 0.45
C PRO A 132 27.00 -14.95 1.59
N ASP A 133 27.42 -16.20 1.78
CA ASP A 133 28.46 -16.64 2.71
C ASP A 133 29.80 -15.98 2.34
N GLU A 134 30.31 -15.12 3.22
CA GLU A 134 31.66 -14.56 3.12
C GLU A 134 32.44 -14.95 4.37
N ARG A 135 33.18 -16.06 4.23
CA ARG A 135 34.38 -16.51 4.96
C ARG A 135 34.44 -16.42 6.50
#